data_AF-A0A936X2C6-F1
#
_entry.id   AF-A0A936X2C6-F1
#
_cell.length_a   1.000
_cell.length_b   1.000
_cell.length_c   1.000
_cell.angle_alpha   90.00
_cell.angle_beta   90.00
_cell.angle_gamma   90.00
#
_symmetry.space_group_name_H-M   'P 1'
#
loop_
_entity.id
_entity.type
_entity.pdbx_description
1 polymer ?
#
loop_
_entity_poly.entity_id
_entity_poly.type
_entity_poly.pdbx_seq_one_letter_code
_entity_poly.pdbx_strand_id
1 'polypeptide(L)'
;MNKDLLNILSNSNKDIDNQQLMDYLSGRLPEEQKHEVERWMADNDFGNEAIEGLSQINSKQHLQQYVDDLNGQLNKYIQQKKSRREKRKIKENPWTYLALLLILVLCITAYFLIKK
;
A
#
# COMPACT_ATOMS: atom_id res chain seq x y z
N MET A 1 -12.74 0.91 -0.97
CA MET A 1 -11.41 1.04 -0.32
C MET A 1 -11.45 2.38 0.38
N ASN A 2 -11.23 2.44 1.70
CA ASN A 2 -11.46 3.68 2.44
C ASN A 2 -10.41 4.72 2.00
N LYS A 3 -10.86 5.84 1.42
CA LYS A 3 -10.01 6.89 0.85
C LYS A 3 -9.26 7.64 1.95
N ASP A 4 -9.77 7.61 3.18
CA ASP A 4 -9.19 8.31 4.33
C ASP A 4 -7.86 7.69 4.77
N LEU A 5 -7.69 6.37 4.61
CA LEU A 5 -6.44 5.67 4.90
C LEU A 5 -5.30 6.02 3.93
N LEU A 6 -5.62 6.46 2.71
CA LEU A 6 -4.60 6.95 1.78
C LEU A 6 -4.17 8.38 2.15
N ASN A 7 -5.04 9.15 2.80
CA ASN A 7 -4.82 10.55 3.13
C ASN A 7 -3.80 10.70 4.28
N ILE A 8 -3.83 9.80 5.27
CA ILE A 8 -2.84 9.74 6.37
C ILE A 8 -1.40 9.48 5.89
N LEU A 9 -1.19 8.69 4.83
CA LEU A 9 0.14 8.50 4.24
C LEU A 9 0.53 9.65 3.30
N SER A 10 -0.44 10.34 2.71
CA SER A 10 -0.20 11.48 1.80
C SER A 10 0.39 12.70 2.51
N ASN A 11 0.19 12.82 3.83
CA ASN A 11 0.77 13.87 4.67
C ASN A 11 2.03 13.43 5.44
N SER A 12 2.47 12.18 5.33
CA SER A 12 3.69 11.66 5.99
C SER A 12 5.00 12.21 5.40
N ASN A 13 4.92 13.02 4.33
CA ASN A 13 6.00 13.18 3.38
C ASN A 13 6.42 14.64 3.17
N LYS A 14 6.22 15.51 4.16
CA LYS A 14 6.46 16.94 3.93
C LYS A 14 7.84 17.44 4.36
N ASP A 15 8.37 17.08 5.53
CA ASP A 15 9.54 17.83 6.02
C ASP A 15 10.68 17.02 6.66
N ILE A 16 10.44 15.83 7.25
CA ILE A 16 11.50 15.03 7.91
C ILE A 16 11.46 13.57 7.46
N ASP A 17 12.62 13.01 7.12
CA ASP A 17 12.76 11.60 6.72
C ASP A 17 12.74 10.64 7.92
N ASN A 18 12.21 9.44 7.71
CA ASN A 18 12.15 8.38 8.72
C ASN A 18 13.54 7.98 9.24
N GLN A 19 14.57 8.04 8.39
CA GLN A 19 15.95 7.76 8.82
C GLN A 19 16.46 8.83 9.80
N GLN A 20 16.14 10.11 9.55
CA GLN A 20 16.53 11.21 10.44
C GLN A 20 15.86 11.07 11.82
N LEU A 21 14.59 10.66 11.87
CA LEU A 21 13.90 10.36 13.13
C LEU A 21 14.54 9.19 13.88
N MET A 22 15.02 8.19 13.15
CA MET A 22 15.70 7.04 13.75
C MET A 22 17.08 7.40 14.31
N ASP A 23 17.81 8.26 13.60
CA ASP A 23 19.09 8.77 14.04
C ASP A 23 18.95 9.76 15.21
N TYR A 24 17.86 10.53 15.26
CA TYR A 24 17.46 11.32 16.42
C TYR A 24 17.21 10.43 17.65
N LEU A 25 16.39 9.38 17.51
CA LEU A 25 16.07 8.45 18.60
C LEU A 25 17.30 7.68 19.10
N SER A 26 18.25 7.37 18.22
CA SER A 26 19.49 6.67 18.55
C SER A 26 20.62 7.59 19.05
N GLY A 27 20.42 8.91 19.06
CA GLY A 27 21.40 9.89 19.52
C GLY A 27 22.60 10.07 18.60
N ARG A 28 22.46 9.72 17.31
CA ARG A 28 23.52 9.80 16.29
C ARG A 28 23.39 11.02 15.37
N LEU A 29 22.34 11.82 15.56
CA LEU A 29 22.04 12.98 14.73
C LEU A 29 22.89 14.20 15.15
N PRO A 30 23.47 14.97 14.21
CA PRO A 30 24.15 16.24 14.51
C PRO A 30 23.23 17.28 15.13
N GLU A 31 23.76 18.17 15.98
CA GLU A 31 22.98 19.16 16.74
C GLU A 31 22.12 20.08 15.86
N GLU A 32 22.63 20.47 14.68
CA GLU A 32 21.89 21.30 13.73
C GLU A 32 20.62 20.62 13.21
N GLN A 33 20.71 19.33 12.87
CA GLN A 33 19.58 18.53 12.39
C GLN A 33 18.64 18.14 13.54
N LYS A 34 19.17 17.99 14.76
CA LYS A 34 18.39 17.74 15.96
C LYS A 34 17.39 18.87 16.25
N HIS A 35 17.84 20.11 16.13
CA HIS A 35 16.96 21.28 16.28
C HIS A 35 15.87 21.36 15.21
N GLU A 36 16.14 20.88 14.00
CA GLU A 36 15.12 20.79 12.95
C GLU A 36 14.02 19.79 13.32
N VAL A 37 14.40 18.63 13.85
CA VAL A 37 13.46 17.62 14.37
C VAL A 37 12.67 18.18 15.55
N GLU A 38 13.31 18.86 16.49
CA GLU A 38 12.64 19.49 17.64
C GLU A 38 11.63 20.56 17.22
N ARG A 39 11.97 21.41 16.24
CA ARG A 39 11.03 22.39 15.68
C ARG A 39 9.84 21.71 15.00
N TRP A 40 10.10 20.70 14.19
CA TRP A 40 9.05 19.94 13.52
C TRP A 40 8.12 19.23 14.52
N MET A 41 8.65 18.68 15.62
CA MET A 41 7.85 18.10 16.70
C MET A 41 6.98 19.15 17.39
N ALA A 42 7.51 20.36 17.63
CA ALA A 42 6.75 21.44 18.24
C ALA A 42 5.58 21.92 17.37
N ASP A 43 5.73 21.86 16.04
CA ASP A 43 4.69 22.22 15.08
C ASP A 43 3.73 21.06 14.75
N ASN A 44 4.03 19.83 15.21
CA ASN A 44 3.27 18.63 14.88
C ASN A 44 2.97 17.79 16.13
N ASP A 45 1.81 18.05 16.75
CA ASP A 45 1.33 17.33 17.94
C ASP A 45 1.35 15.80 17.75
N PHE A 46 0.95 15.32 16.57
CA PHE A 46 0.95 13.88 16.26
C PHE A 46 2.37 13.30 16.17
N GLY A 47 3.30 14.03 15.55
CA GLY A 47 4.71 13.66 15.47
C GLY A 47 5.37 13.60 16.84
N ASN A 48 5.07 14.57 17.71
CA ASN A 48 5.55 14.62 19.07
C ASN A 48 5.06 13.42 19.89
N GLU A 49 3.75 13.14 19.89
CA GLU A 49 3.17 11.98 20.58
C GLU A 49 3.75 10.65 20.08
N ALA A 50 3.94 10.52 18.75
CA ALA A 50 4.51 9.32 18.15
C ALA A 50 5.97 9.10 18.57
N ILE A 51 6.79 10.15 18.59
CA ILE A 51 8.20 10.08 18.99
C ILE A 51 8.32 9.80 20.49
N GLU A 52 7.47 10.40 21.32
CA GLU A 52 7.39 10.09 22.74
C GLU A 52 7.08 8.60 22.95
N GLY A 53 6.06 8.07 22.26
CA GLY A 53 5.73 6.64 22.32
C GLY A 53 6.86 5.72 21.83
N LEU A 54 7.57 6.10 20.76
CA LEU A 54 8.74 5.39 20.28
C LEU A 54 9.91 5.43 21.28
N SER A 55 10.10 6.54 21.99
CA SER A 55 11.17 6.72 22.97
C SER A 55 11.03 5.80 24.19
N GLN A 56 9.80 5.38 24.51
CA GLN A 56 9.48 4.45 25.60
C GLN A 56 9.87 2.99 25.28
N ILE A 57 10.25 2.70 24.03
CA ILE A 57 10.69 1.35 23.65
C ILE A 57 12.12 1.13 24.16
N ASN A 58 12.25 0.26 25.15
CA ASN A 58 13.54 -0.06 25.82
C ASN A 58 14.62 -0.59 24.87
N SER A 59 14.24 -1.23 23.76
CA SER A 59 15.16 -1.93 22.86
C SER A 59 15.34 -1.20 21.53
N LYS A 60 15.95 -0.02 21.56
CA LYS A 60 16.25 0.79 20.37
C LYS A 60 17.03 0.02 19.28
N GLN A 61 17.87 -0.95 19.68
CA GLN A 61 18.62 -1.81 18.75
C GLN A 61 17.73 -2.72 17.90
N HIS A 62 16.57 -3.15 18.42
CA HIS A 62 15.64 -4.03 17.70
C HIS A 62 14.56 -3.25 16.94
N LEU A 63 14.50 -1.93 17.14
CA LEU A 63 13.44 -1.11 16.58
C LEU A 63 13.47 -1.11 15.05
N GLN A 64 14.67 -1.04 14.44
CA GLN A 64 14.82 -1.11 13.00
C GLN A 64 14.31 -2.45 12.45
N GLN A 65 14.69 -3.56 13.08
CA GLN A 65 14.24 -4.90 12.69
C GLN A 65 12.72 -5.03 12.81
N TYR A 66 12.13 -4.45 13.86
CA TYR A 66 10.68 -4.45 14.05
C TYR A 66 9.95 -3.66 12.95
N VAL A 67 10.50 -2.52 12.52
CA VAL A 67 9.97 -1.75 11.39
C VAL A 67 10.05 -2.56 10.10
N ASP A 68 11.17 -3.22 9.84
CA ASP A 68 11.35 -4.06 8.65
C ASP A 68 10.36 -5.23 8.64
N ASP A 69 10.17 -5.89 9.79
CA ASP A 69 9.20 -6.98 9.96
C ASP A 69 7.76 -6.50 9.77
N LEU A 70 7.39 -5.35 10.33
CA LEU A 70 6.07 -4.74 10.13
C LEU A 70 5.79 -4.43 8.66
N ASN A 71 6.76 -3.80 7.98
CA ASN A 71 6.65 -3.49 6.55
C ASN A 71 6.51 -4.77 5.71
N GLY A 72 7.29 -5.80 6.03
CA GLY A 72 7.20 -7.11 5.38
C GLY A 72 5.83 -7.76 5.57
N GLN A 73 5.31 -7.77 6.80
CA GLN A 73 4.01 -8.34 7.13
C GLN A 73 2.86 -7.57 6.50
N LEU A 74 2.91 -6.23 6.49
CA LEU A 74 1.90 -5.39 5.86
C LEU A 74 1.84 -5.64 4.35
N ASN A 75 2.99 -5.65 3.67
CA ASN A 75 3.07 -5.97 2.26
C ASN A 75 2.51 -7.36 1.95
N LYS A 76 2.88 -8.37 2.76
CA LYS A 76 2.36 -9.73 2.64
C LYS A 76 0.84 -9.78 2.80
N TYR A 77 0.29 -9.08 3.79
CA TYR A 77 -1.15 -9.00 4.03
C TYR A 77 -1.90 -8.34 2.86
N ILE A 78 -1.37 -7.22 2.36
CA ILE A 78 -1.95 -6.51 1.21
C ILE A 78 -1.91 -7.40 -0.05
N GLN A 79 -0.79 -8.06 -0.32
CA GLN A 79 -0.65 -8.96 -1.47
C GLN A 79 -1.58 -10.18 -1.38
N GLN A 80 -1.72 -10.78 -0.20
CA GLN A 80 -2.67 -11.88 0.01
C GLN A 80 -4.11 -11.43 -0.25
N LYS A 81 -4.48 -10.23 0.22
CA LYS A 81 -5.82 -9.67 -0.02
C LYS A 81 -6.03 -9.35 -1.49
N LYS A 82 -5.02 -8.81 -2.18
CA LYS A 82 -5.05 -8.52 -3.63
C LYS A 82 -5.20 -9.79 -4.45
N SER A 83 -4.37 -10.80 -4.20
CA SER A 83 -4.44 -12.09 -4.91
C SER A 83 -5.77 -12.80 -4.70
N ARG A 84 -6.36 -12.76 -3.50
CA ARG A 84 -7.72 -13.28 -3.25
C ARG A 84 -8.78 -12.55 -4.07
N ARG A 85 -8.64 -11.24 -4.25
CA ARG A 85 -9.55 -10.45 -5.11
C ARG A 85 -9.35 -10.76 -6.59
N GLU A 86 -8.11 -10.91 -7.04
CA GLU A 86 -7.81 -11.28 -8.43
C GLU A 86 -8.27 -12.69 -8.78
N LYS A 87 -8.15 -13.67 -7.87
CA LYS A 87 -8.70 -15.01 -8.05
C LYS A 87 -10.23 -15.04 -8.16
N ARG A 88 -10.91 -14.03 -7.63
CA ARG A 88 -12.38 -13.86 -7.74
C ARG A 88 -12.81 -13.08 -8.97
N LYS A 89 -11.87 -12.49 -9.73
CA LYS A 89 -12.21 -11.93 -11.04
C LYS A 89 -12.61 -13.09 -11.93
N ILE A 90 -13.78 -12.98 -12.54
CA ILE A 90 -14.22 -13.91 -13.57
C ILE A 90 -13.16 -13.86 -14.65
N LYS A 91 -12.44 -14.96 -14.85
CA LYS A 91 -11.55 -15.09 -16.00
C LYS A 91 -12.45 -15.08 -17.22
N GLU A 92 -12.30 -14.08 -18.07
CA GLU A 92 -12.98 -14.05 -19.36
C GLU A 92 -12.63 -15.35 -20.08
N ASN A 93 -13.63 -16.19 -20.34
CA ASN A 93 -13.42 -17.49 -20.94
C ASN A 93 -13.43 -17.30 -22.47
N PRO A 94 -12.29 -17.42 -23.17
CA PRO A 94 -12.24 -17.18 -24.62
C PRO A 94 -13.20 -18.10 -25.39
N TRP A 95 -13.55 -19.27 -24.83
CA TRP A 95 -14.50 -20.19 -25.43
C TRP A 95 -15.93 -19.65 -25.49
N THR A 96 -16.34 -18.73 -24.61
CA THR A 96 -17.68 -18.14 -24.69
C THR A 96 -17.82 -17.23 -25.91
N TYR A 97 -16.77 -16.47 -26.25
CA TYR A 97 -16.73 -15.67 -27.47
C TYR A 97 -16.73 -16.55 -28.73
N LEU A 98 -15.98 -17.65 -28.72
CA LEU A 98 -15.96 -18.61 -29.84
C LEU A 98 -17.33 -19.25 -30.07
N ALA A 99 -17.99 -19.70 -29.00
CA ALA A 99 -19.33 -20.29 -29.07
C ALA A 99 -20.36 -19.28 -29.59
N LEU A 100 -20.32 -18.02 -29.10
CA LEU A 100 -21.18 -16.94 -29.58
C LEU A 100 -21.00 -16.69 -31.08
N LEU A 101 -19.75 -16.63 -31.55
CA LEU A 101 -19.43 -16.43 -32.96
C LEU A 101 -19.93 -17.59 -33.83
N LEU A 102 -19.74 -18.84 -33.38
CA LEU A 102 -20.26 -20.02 -34.08
C LEU A 102 -21.78 -19.98 -34.21
N ILE A 103 -22.51 -19.65 -33.14
CA ILE A 103 -23.97 -19.54 -33.15
C ILE A 103 -24.41 -18.47 -34.16
N LEU A 104 -23.74 -17.32 -34.18
CA LEU A 104 -24.07 -16.21 -35.08
C LEU A 104 -23.86 -16.60 -36.55
N VAL A 105 -22.75 -17.27 -36.86
CA VAL A 105 -22.48 -17.83 -38.21
C VAL A 105 -23.56 -18.85 -38.59
N LEU A 106 -23.95 -19.74 -37.67
CA LEU A 106 -24.99 -20.73 -37.90
C LEU A 106 -26.33 -20.07 -38.24
N CYS A 107 -26.73 -19.03 -37.50
CA CYS A 107 -27.93 -18.24 -37.80
C CYS A 107 -27.87 -17.58 -39.19
N ILE A 108 -26.72 -17.02 -39.59
CA ILE A 108 -26.55 -16.41 -40.91
C ILE A 108 -26.68 -17.48 -42.01
N THR A 109 -26.02 -18.63 -41.85
CA THR A 109 -26.09 -19.71 -42.84
C THR A 109 -27.51 -20.27 -42.97
N ALA A 110 -28.21 -20.46 -41.84
CA ALA A 110 -29.60 -20.90 -41.83
C ALA A 110 -30.52 -19.88 -42.55
N TYR A 111 -30.34 -18.58 -42.29
CA TYR A 111 -31.09 -17.53 -42.97
C TYR A 111 -30.87 -17.54 -44.49
N PHE A 112 -29.61 -17.69 -44.93
CA PHE A 112 -29.29 -17.80 -46.35
C PHE A 112 -29.88 -19.05 -47.00
N LEU A 113 -29.92 -20.17 -46.28
CA LEU A 113 -30.51 -21.42 -46.76
C LEU A 113 -32.04 -21.32 -46.93
N ILE A 114 -32.72 -20.60 -46.03
CA ILE A 114 -34.18 -20.41 -46.09
C ILE A 114 -34.57 -19.38 -47.17
N LYS A 115 -33.72 -18.37 -47.41
CA LYS A 115 -33.99 -17.31 -48.39
C LYS A 115 -33.67 -17.72 -49.83
N LYS A 116 -32.82 -18.73 -50.03
CA LYS A 116 -32.48 -19.28 -51.34
C LYS A 116 -33.48 -20.35 -51.76
#